data_AF-A0A0M3KFC0-F1
#
_entry.id   AF-A0A0M3KFC0-F1
#
_cell.length_a   1.000
_cell.length_b   1.000
_cell.length_c   1.000
_cell.angle_alpha   90.00
_cell.angle_beta   90.00
_cell.angle_gamma   90.00
#
_symmetry.space_group_name_H-M   'P 1'
#
loop_
_entity.id
_entity.type
_entity.pdbx_description
1 polymer ?
#
loop_
_entity_poly.entity_id
_entity_poly.type
_entity_poly.pdbx_seq_one_letter_code
_entity_poly.pdbx_strand_id
1 'polypeptide(L)'
;LRRFAHTDVRFPNFDEYRHDATLDCKKAARETEDERRVVPQMIYYGVGGMLALMTAKESVQKMVAFKGMACDQVAQAFTIVNMDEIPEGQTKTYEWQGKPVFVKHRTAHEIEEMKAINISQLRHPESDSQRVKRAEWLVVVGVCTHLGCVPSRKF
;
A
#
# COMPACT_ATOMS: atom_id res chain seq x y z
N LEU A 1 -22.76 -80.34 5.28
CA LEU A 1 -22.23 -78.96 5.10
C LEU A 1 -22.83 -78.08 6.19
N ARG A 2 -22.02 -77.51 7.10
CA ARG A 2 -22.52 -76.62 8.17
C ARG A 2 -22.84 -75.25 7.58
N ARG A 3 -24.12 -74.88 7.50
CA ARG A 3 -24.58 -73.54 7.12
C ARG A 3 -24.56 -72.66 8.37
N PHE A 4 -23.77 -71.60 8.35
CA PHE A 4 -23.69 -70.65 9.47
C PHE A 4 -24.49 -69.39 9.13
N ALA A 5 -25.21 -68.80 10.09
CA ALA A 5 -26.08 -67.66 9.85
C ALA A 5 -25.37 -66.43 9.24
N HIS A 6 -24.07 -66.28 9.50
CA HIS A 6 -23.26 -65.20 8.90
C HIS A 6 -23.04 -65.38 7.39
N THR A 7 -23.17 -66.60 6.85
CA THR A 7 -23.00 -66.88 5.42
C THR A 7 -24.23 -66.52 4.57
N ASP A 8 -25.37 -66.22 5.21
CA ASP A 8 -26.62 -65.85 4.54
C ASP A 8 -26.77 -64.32 4.37
N VAL A 9 -25.89 -63.53 4.98
CA VAL A 9 -25.90 -62.07 4.86
C VAL A 9 -25.32 -61.66 3.51
N ARG A 10 -26.11 -60.94 2.71
CA ARG A 10 -25.66 -60.30 1.46
C ARG A 10 -25.70 -58.79 1.62
N PHE A 11 -24.73 -58.10 1.02
CA PHE A 11 -24.74 -56.65 0.99
C PHE A 11 -25.90 -56.15 0.11
N PRO A 12 -26.63 -55.11 0.53
CA PRO A 12 -27.61 -54.43 -0.30
C PRO A 12 -26.97 -53.85 -1.57
N ASN A 13 -27.78 -53.65 -2.61
CA ASN A 13 -27.32 -52.93 -3.79
C ASN A 13 -27.27 -51.42 -3.50
N PHE A 14 -26.15 -50.78 -3.82
CA PHE A 14 -25.92 -49.33 -3.68
C PHE A 14 -25.75 -48.62 -5.02
N ASP A 15 -26.05 -49.26 -6.15
CA ASP A 15 -25.83 -48.68 -7.48
C ASP A 15 -26.50 -47.31 -7.68
N GLU A 16 -27.66 -47.06 -7.05
CA GLU A 16 -28.32 -45.75 -7.07
C GLU A 16 -27.48 -44.61 -6.43
N TYR A 17 -26.64 -44.94 -5.45
CA TYR A 17 -25.82 -43.97 -4.71
C TYR A 17 -24.38 -43.90 -5.20
N ARG A 18 -23.97 -44.83 -6.07
CA ARG A 18 -22.61 -44.89 -6.60
C ARG A 18 -22.45 -43.86 -7.69
N HIS A 19 -21.25 -43.27 -7.75
CA HIS A 19 -20.88 -42.48 -8.92
C HIS A 19 -20.86 -43.36 -10.18
N ASP A 20 -21.28 -42.79 -11.31
CA ASP A 20 -21.29 -43.44 -12.62
C ASP A 20 -19.95 -44.10 -12.97
N ALA A 21 -18.85 -43.45 -12.62
CA ALA A 21 -17.48 -43.96 -12.78
C ALA A 21 -17.18 -45.25 -12.00
N THR A 22 -18.06 -45.68 -11.08
CA THR A 22 -17.90 -46.89 -10.26
C THR A 22 -19.00 -47.92 -10.45
N LEU A 23 -19.99 -47.70 -11.32
CA LEU A 23 -21.09 -48.65 -11.51
C LEU A 23 -20.63 -50.00 -12.10
N ASP A 24 -19.58 -49.99 -12.91
CA ASP A 24 -19.03 -51.20 -13.53
C ASP A 24 -18.23 -52.04 -12.50
N CYS A 25 -18.84 -53.13 -12.03
CA CYS A 25 -18.24 -54.06 -11.08
C CYS A 25 -17.09 -54.91 -11.65
N LYS A 26 -16.84 -54.86 -12.97
CA LYS A 26 -15.74 -55.61 -13.62
C LYS A 26 -14.45 -54.80 -13.72
N LYS A 27 -14.50 -53.49 -13.47
CA LYS A 27 -13.34 -52.60 -13.47
C LYS A 27 -12.82 -52.35 -12.07
N ALA A 28 -11.51 -52.20 -11.91
CA ALA A 28 -10.92 -51.91 -10.62
C ALA A 28 -11.24 -50.46 -10.20
N ALA A 29 -11.81 -50.27 -9.01
CA ALA A 29 -12.18 -48.94 -8.51
C ALA A 29 -10.99 -47.97 -8.32
N ARG A 30 -9.75 -48.49 -8.37
CA ARG A 30 -8.51 -47.70 -8.33
C ARG A 30 -8.27 -46.95 -9.64
N GLU A 31 -8.71 -47.50 -10.77
CA GLU A 31 -8.52 -46.87 -12.09
C GLU A 31 -9.32 -45.57 -12.23
N THR A 32 -10.42 -45.43 -11.47
CA THR A 32 -11.28 -44.23 -11.45
C THR A 32 -11.14 -43.42 -10.15
N GLU A 33 -10.09 -43.67 -9.36
CA GLU A 33 -9.82 -42.99 -8.09
C GLU A 33 -9.49 -41.50 -8.28
N ASP A 34 -8.66 -41.19 -9.27
CA ASP A 34 -8.22 -39.82 -9.54
C ASP A 34 -9.38 -38.94 -10.02
N GLU A 35 -10.23 -39.46 -10.92
CA GLU A 35 -11.43 -38.76 -11.41
C GLU A 35 -12.41 -38.45 -10.27
N ARG A 36 -12.59 -39.38 -9.33
CA ARG A 36 -13.47 -39.16 -8.17
C ARG A 36 -12.90 -38.17 -7.15
N ARG A 37 -11.58 -38.05 -7.05
CA ARG A 37 -10.92 -37.14 -6.11
C ARG A 37 -10.76 -35.73 -6.66
N VAL A 38 -10.51 -35.60 -7.96
CA VAL A 38 -10.22 -34.29 -8.57
C VAL A 38 -11.40 -33.34 -8.48
N VAL A 39 -12.64 -33.81 -8.70
CA VAL A 39 -13.83 -32.97 -8.69
C VAL A 39 -14.04 -32.27 -7.33
N PRO A 40 -14.15 -32.99 -6.19
CA PRO A 40 -14.30 -32.33 -4.89
C PRO A 40 -13.08 -31.48 -4.52
N GLN A 41 -11.85 -31.93 -4.81
CA GLN A 41 -10.65 -31.17 -4.52
C GLN A 41 -10.59 -29.84 -5.29
N MET A 42 -10.97 -29.85 -6.57
CA MET A 42 -11.04 -28.63 -7.41
C MET A 42 -12.12 -27.67 -6.94
N ILE A 43 -13.27 -28.18 -6.47
CA ILE A 43 -14.33 -27.35 -5.92
C ILE A 43 -13.88 -26.70 -4.60
N TYR A 44 -13.37 -27.49 -3.65
CA TYR A 44 -13.01 -26.98 -2.33
C TYR A 44 -11.75 -26.12 -2.33
N TYR A 45 -10.65 -26.62 -2.90
CA TYR A 45 -9.34 -25.95 -2.84
C TYR A 45 -9.07 -25.05 -4.04
N GLY A 46 -9.57 -25.42 -5.23
CA GLY A 46 -9.44 -24.60 -6.42
C GLY A 46 -10.34 -23.38 -6.35
N VAL A 47 -11.62 -23.55 -6.72
CA VAL A 47 -12.56 -22.43 -6.83
C VAL A 47 -12.89 -21.85 -5.45
N GLY A 48 -13.24 -22.70 -4.48
CA GLY A 48 -13.58 -22.27 -3.12
C GLY A 48 -12.41 -21.60 -2.41
N GLY A 49 -11.22 -22.22 -2.44
CA GLY A 49 -10.01 -21.68 -1.85
C GLY A 49 -9.57 -20.35 -2.47
N MET A 50 -9.56 -20.26 -3.80
CA MET A 50 -9.21 -19.01 -4.50
C MET A 50 -10.18 -17.88 -4.15
N LEU A 51 -11.50 -18.14 -4.16
CA LEU A 51 -12.50 -17.14 -3.83
C LEU A 51 -12.32 -16.63 -2.40
N ALA A 52 -12.13 -17.54 -1.44
CA ALA A 52 -11.91 -17.19 -0.04
C ALA A 52 -10.68 -16.30 0.15
N LEU A 53 -9.57 -16.62 -0.52
CA LEU A 53 -8.34 -15.83 -0.44
C LEU A 53 -8.51 -14.43 -1.06
N MET A 54 -9.19 -14.32 -2.21
CA MET A 54 -9.43 -13.04 -2.86
C MET A 54 -10.34 -12.15 -2.02
N THR A 55 -11.43 -12.71 -1.49
CA THR A 55 -12.33 -11.96 -0.59
C THR A 55 -11.60 -11.50 0.66
N ALA A 56 -10.83 -12.38 1.31
CA ALA A 56 -10.06 -12.02 2.49
C ALA A 56 -9.05 -10.89 2.20
N LYS A 57 -8.32 -10.99 1.08
CA LYS A 57 -7.38 -9.96 0.64
C LYS A 57 -8.07 -8.62 0.45
N GLU A 58 -9.14 -8.56 -0.34
CA GLU A 58 -9.84 -7.30 -0.63
C GLU A 58 -10.44 -6.67 0.62
N SER A 59 -11.01 -7.48 1.52
CA SER A 59 -11.52 -7.00 2.80
C SER A 59 -10.42 -6.40 3.67
N VAL A 60 -9.28 -7.08 3.82
CA VAL A 60 -8.15 -6.59 4.62
C VAL A 60 -7.53 -5.34 3.98
N GLN A 61 -7.33 -5.34 2.66
CA GLN A 61 -6.77 -4.19 1.95
C GLN A 61 -7.67 -2.95 2.08
N LYS A 62 -8.99 -3.10 2.01
CA LYS A 62 -9.93 -1.99 2.24
C LYS A 62 -9.89 -1.48 3.67
N MET A 63 -9.77 -2.36 4.66
CA MET A 63 -9.62 -1.94 6.07
C MET A 63 -8.33 -1.18 6.31
N VAL A 64 -7.23 -1.59 5.69
CA VAL A 64 -5.95 -0.87 5.78
C VAL A 64 -6.03 0.47 5.03
N ALA A 65 -6.59 0.48 3.82
CA ALA A 65 -6.76 1.69 3.01
C ALA A 65 -7.67 2.73 3.71
N PHE A 66 -8.67 2.27 4.48
CA PHE A 66 -9.52 3.14 5.29
C PHE A 66 -8.75 3.95 6.34
N LYS A 67 -7.63 3.42 6.86
CA LYS A 67 -6.73 4.14 7.77
C LYS A 67 -5.74 5.07 7.03
N GLY A 68 -5.76 5.10 5.70
CA GLY A 68 -4.95 6.00 4.89
C GLY A 68 -5.40 7.47 4.98
N MET A 69 -4.79 8.31 4.15
CA MET A 69 -5.15 9.73 4.06
C MET A 69 -6.53 9.89 3.42
N ALA A 70 -7.42 10.64 4.09
CA ALA A 70 -8.76 10.94 3.58
C ALA A 70 -8.71 11.92 2.39
N CYS A 71 -9.73 11.87 1.52
CA CYS A 71 -9.75 12.63 0.26
C CYS A 71 -9.71 14.15 0.47
N ASP A 72 -10.30 14.66 1.56
CA ASP A 72 -10.27 16.06 1.97
C ASP A 72 -8.85 16.51 2.33
N GLN A 73 -8.07 15.67 3.02
CA GLN A 73 -6.66 15.94 3.29
C GLN A 73 -5.82 15.90 2.01
N VAL A 74 -6.12 14.98 1.08
CA VAL A 74 -5.46 14.94 -0.24
C VAL A 74 -5.78 16.19 -1.07
N ALA A 75 -6.99 16.76 -0.94
CA ALA A 75 -7.37 17.98 -1.64
C ALA A 75 -6.53 19.20 -1.22
N GLN A 76 -5.88 19.18 -0.06
CA GLN A 76 -4.91 20.20 0.39
C GLN A 76 -3.52 20.05 -0.26
N ALA A 77 -3.43 19.43 -1.44
CA ALA A 77 -2.17 19.12 -2.11
C ALA A 77 -1.35 20.35 -2.49
N PHE A 78 -1.98 21.47 -2.83
CA PHE A 78 -1.29 22.70 -3.21
C PHE A 78 -1.90 23.92 -2.53
N THR A 79 -1.08 24.96 -2.36
CA THR A 79 -1.51 26.27 -1.85
C THR A 79 -0.99 27.34 -2.80
N ILE A 80 -1.81 28.34 -3.09
CA ILE A 80 -1.42 29.50 -3.92
C ILE A 80 -1.00 30.61 -2.97
N VAL A 81 0.21 31.13 -3.17
CA VAL A 81 0.77 32.22 -2.37
C VAL A 81 0.91 33.44 -3.26
N ASN A 82 0.40 34.58 -2.80
CA ASN A 82 0.63 35.85 -3.46
C ASN A 82 2.03 36.38 -3.12
N MET A 83 2.86 36.59 -4.14
CA MET A 83 4.24 37.08 -3.98
C MET A 83 4.31 38.57 -3.64
N ASP A 84 3.29 39.36 -4.01
CA ASP A 84 3.27 40.81 -3.80
C ASP A 84 3.16 41.20 -2.32
N GLU A 85 2.70 40.26 -1.47
CA GLU A 85 2.55 40.46 -0.03
C GLU A 85 3.87 40.28 0.76
N ILE A 86 4.97 39.93 0.08
CA ILE A 86 6.26 39.59 0.72
C ILE A 86 7.33 40.60 0.26
N PRO A 87 7.56 41.66 1.06
CA PRO A 87 8.66 42.58 0.84
C PRO A 87 10.02 41.89 0.83
N GLU A 88 10.99 42.48 0.10
CA GLU A 88 12.37 42.02 0.08
C GLU A 88 12.98 42.01 1.49
N GLY A 89 13.70 40.93 1.82
CA GLY A 89 14.29 40.69 3.13
C GLY A 89 13.32 40.12 4.18
N GLN A 90 12.02 40.02 3.88
CA GLN A 90 11.05 39.48 4.82
C GLN A 90 10.72 38.01 4.55
N THR A 91 10.54 37.26 5.64
CA THR A 91 10.04 35.88 5.63
C THR A 91 8.60 35.85 6.11
N LYS A 92 7.69 35.30 5.29
CA LYS A 92 6.29 35.07 5.68
C LYS A 92 6.03 33.57 5.80
N THR A 93 5.29 33.20 6.85
CA THR A 93 4.92 31.79 7.12
C THR A 93 3.51 31.54 6.62
N TYR A 94 3.35 30.49 5.84
CA TYR A 94 2.07 29.99 5.34
C TYR A 94 1.81 28.60 5.88
N GLU A 95 0.55 28.21 6.00
CA GLU A 95 0.17 26.84 6.35
C GLU A 95 -0.06 26.02 5.08
N TRP A 96 0.58 24.85 5.00
CA TRP A 96 0.37 23.87 3.94
C TRP A 96 0.40 22.45 4.53
N GLN A 97 -0.69 21.69 4.33
CA GLN A 97 -0.86 20.34 4.90
C GLN A 97 -0.64 20.28 6.43
N GLY A 98 -1.08 21.31 7.16
CA GLY A 98 -0.86 21.45 8.60
C GLY A 98 0.60 21.68 9.02
N LYS A 99 1.51 21.91 8.06
CA LYS A 99 2.92 22.22 8.28
C LYS A 99 3.18 23.68 7.92
N PRO A 100 4.08 24.37 8.65
CA PRO A 100 4.50 25.70 8.27
C PRO A 100 5.42 25.63 7.04
N VAL A 101 5.18 26.50 6.06
CA VAL A 101 6.04 26.75 4.91
C VAL A 101 6.55 28.18 5.00
N PHE A 102 7.86 28.35 4.93
CA PHE A 102 8.49 29.66 4.92
C PHE A 102 8.73 30.08 3.48
N VAL A 103 8.20 31.24 3.13
CA VAL A 103 8.47 31.91 1.85
C VAL A 103 9.22 33.19 2.18
N LYS A 104 10.48 33.26 1.75
CA LYS A 104 11.35 34.41 1.95
C LYS A 104 11.69 35.04 0.61
N HIS A 105 11.52 36.35 0.54
CA HIS A 105 12.06 37.17 -0.54
C HIS A 105 13.47 37.61 -0.13
N ARG A 106 14.49 37.03 -0.76
CA ARG A 106 15.90 37.24 -0.40
C ARG A 106 16.44 38.53 -0.99
N THR A 107 17.33 39.19 -0.25
CA THR A 107 18.07 40.34 -0.77
C THR A 107 19.25 39.91 -1.64
N ALA A 108 19.76 40.80 -2.49
CA ALA A 108 20.94 40.54 -3.31
C ALA A 108 22.16 40.13 -2.46
N HIS A 109 22.37 40.78 -1.32
CA HIS A 109 23.46 40.47 -0.38
C HIS A 109 23.36 39.03 0.15
N GLU A 110 22.17 38.60 0.58
CA GLU A 110 21.95 37.24 1.07
C GLU A 110 22.21 36.19 -0.02
N ILE A 111 21.86 36.49 -1.27
CA ILE A 111 22.09 35.57 -2.39
C ILE A 111 23.59 35.42 -2.65
N GLU A 112 24.35 36.51 -2.60
CA GLU A 112 25.82 36.47 -2.77
C GLU A 112 26.51 35.73 -1.63
N GLU A 113 26.10 36.00 -0.38
CA GLU A 113 26.60 35.30 0.80
C GLU A 113 26.40 33.78 0.68
N MET A 114 25.18 33.35 0.31
CA MET A 114 24.87 31.92 0.18
C MET A 114 25.63 31.24 -0.98
N LYS A 115 25.96 31.98 -2.04
CA LYS A 115 26.79 31.47 -3.16
C LYS A 115 28.27 31.38 -2.80
N ALA A 116 28.75 32.20 -1.88
CA ALA A 116 30.15 32.21 -1.46
C ALA A 116 30.51 31.09 -0.46
N ILE A 117 29.51 30.38 0.09
CA ILE A 117 29.72 29.30 1.07
C ILE A 117 30.47 28.12 0.46
N ASN A 118 31.50 27.63 1.17
CA ASN A 118 32.20 26.43 0.77
C ASN A 118 31.34 25.17 1.02
N ILE A 119 30.86 24.58 -0.08
CA ILE A 119 29.95 23.44 -0.08
C ILE A 119 30.53 22.20 0.63
N SER A 120 31.86 22.01 0.59
CA SER A 120 32.50 20.81 1.17
C SER A 120 32.50 20.80 2.69
N GLN A 121 32.26 21.95 3.33
CA GLN A 121 32.22 22.08 4.79
C GLN A 121 30.82 21.80 5.36
N LEU A 122 29.80 21.76 4.52
CA LEU A 122 28.41 21.54 4.93
C LEU A 122 28.18 20.06 5.27
N ARG A 123 27.41 19.78 6.34
CA ARG A 123 26.97 18.42 6.66
C ARG A 123 26.16 17.79 5.52
N HIS A 124 25.35 18.61 4.83
CA HIS A 124 24.62 18.22 3.64
C HIS A 124 25.12 19.10 2.47
N PRO A 125 26.08 18.61 1.66
CA PRO A 125 26.66 19.37 0.56
C PRO A 125 25.64 19.60 -0.56
N GLU A 126 25.17 20.84 -0.70
CA GLU A 126 24.25 21.24 -1.76
C GLU A 126 24.49 22.71 -2.11
N SER A 127 24.51 23.05 -3.40
CA SER A 127 24.69 24.44 -3.85
C SER A 127 23.37 25.22 -3.76
N ASP A 128 23.42 26.53 -3.54
CA ASP A 128 22.20 27.37 -3.48
C ASP A 128 21.38 27.27 -4.78
N SER A 129 22.05 27.24 -5.94
CA SER A 129 21.41 27.12 -7.26
C SER A 129 20.62 25.82 -7.47
N GLN A 130 20.90 24.76 -6.70
CA GLN A 130 20.13 23.51 -6.76
C GLN A 130 18.88 23.56 -5.86
N ARG A 131 18.87 24.46 -4.87
CA ARG A 131 17.83 24.57 -3.85
C ARG A 131 16.69 25.50 -4.24
N VAL A 132 16.96 26.42 -5.18
CA VAL A 132 15.99 27.44 -5.62
C VAL A 132 15.81 27.39 -7.13
N LYS A 133 14.60 27.76 -7.59
CA LYS A 133 14.33 27.97 -9.02
C LYS A 133 14.58 29.42 -9.46
N ARG A 134 14.30 30.37 -8.57
CA ARG A 134 14.49 31.81 -8.73
C ARG A 134 15.33 32.29 -7.56
N ALA A 135 16.44 32.98 -7.81
CA ALA A 135 17.42 33.29 -6.76
C ALA A 135 16.85 34.22 -5.68
N GLU A 136 15.91 35.08 -6.03
CA GLU A 136 15.21 35.98 -5.11
C GLU A 136 14.20 35.27 -4.19
N TRP A 137 13.77 34.04 -4.52
CA TRP A 137 12.75 33.32 -3.76
C TRP A 137 13.31 32.05 -3.09
N LEU A 138 13.23 32.02 -1.77
CA LEU A 138 13.49 30.82 -0.98
C LEU A 138 12.17 30.29 -0.41
N VAL A 139 11.82 29.07 -0.82
CA VAL A 139 10.64 28.36 -0.32
C VAL A 139 11.11 27.09 0.38
N VAL A 140 10.84 26.99 1.68
CA VAL A 140 11.26 25.84 2.49
C VAL A 140 10.13 25.36 3.39
N VAL A 141 10.06 24.05 3.59
CA VAL A 141 9.17 23.46 4.59
C VAL A 141 9.79 23.73 5.96
N GLY A 142 9.07 24.45 6.82
CA GLY A 142 9.50 24.90 8.15
C GLY A 142 9.50 23.79 9.21
N VAL A 143 9.92 22.58 8.83
CA VAL A 143 9.96 21.40 9.69
C VAL A 143 11.41 20.98 9.89
N CYS A 144 11.90 21.09 11.12
CA CYS A 144 13.26 20.69 11.47
C CYS A 144 13.46 19.19 11.16
N THR A 145 14.47 18.88 10.36
CA THR A 145 14.78 17.50 9.92
C THR A 145 15.26 16.57 11.03
N HIS A 146 15.48 17.09 12.25
CA HIS A 146 15.78 16.27 13.41
C HIS A 146 14.54 15.49 13.88
N LEU A 147 13.53 16.20 14.40
CA LEU A 147 12.31 15.60 14.99
C LEU A 147 11.04 16.43 14.74
N GLY A 148 11.08 17.38 13.80
CA GLY A 148 9.87 18.07 13.31
C GLY A 148 9.45 19.34 14.05
N CYS A 149 10.27 19.88 14.97
CA CYS A 149 10.02 21.19 15.57
C CYS A 149 10.04 22.32 14.52
N VAL A 150 9.34 23.42 14.79
CA VAL A 150 9.36 24.61 13.94
C VAL A 150 10.61 25.44 14.25
N PRO A 151 11.50 25.72 13.28
CA PRO A 151 12.66 26.58 13.51
C PRO A 151 12.22 28.01 13.87
N SER A 152 12.74 28.56 14.98
CA SER A 152 12.34 29.86 15.52
C SER A 152 13.25 31.03 15.12
N ARG A 153 14.37 30.77 14.44
CA ARG A 153 15.31 31.83 14.04
C ARG A 153 14.72 32.55 12.84
N LYS A 154 14.31 33.81 13.04
CA LYS A 154 13.95 34.74 11.97
C LYS A 154 15.10 34.76 10.96
N PHE A 155 14.83 34.23 9.77
CA PHE A 155 15.63 34.47 8.59
C PHE A 155 15.35 35.87 8.09
#